data_AF-A0A932VXP4-F1
#
_entry.id   AF-A0A932VXP4-F1
#
_cell.length_a   1.000
_cell.length_b   1.000
_cell.length_c   1.000
_cell.angle_alpha   90.00
_cell.angle_beta   90.00
_cell.angle_gamma   90.00
#
_symmetry.space_group_name_H-M   'P 1'
#
loop_
_entity.id
_entity.type
_entity.pdbx_description
1 polymer ?
#
loop_
_entity_poly.entity_id
_entity_poly.type
_entity_poly.pdbx_seq_one_letter_code
_entity_poly.pdbx_strand_id
1 'polypeptide(L)'
;MKNTTIVLLIVFVGVLSLLLYSQTAALREQRRQVQEMNAKLESISKTTSLDLQGKCAKQAQEAFKLRYPERASFENHYNTKLDKCFMQVAYVDKYGVSVDIIDAFEGKNYAVYTAVFEKGKGSQLALCNVKLPSDAHGEFTKLLPSFETKECVSRSQFDALVNKYYME
;
A
#
# COMPACT_ATOMS: atom_id res chain seq x y z
N MET A 1 -22.19 -61.92 34.64
CA MET A 1 -21.06 -61.22 33.96
C MET A 1 -21.47 -60.35 32.78
N LYS A 2 -22.46 -60.71 31.94
CA LYS A 2 -22.85 -59.91 30.75
C LYS A 2 -23.41 -58.51 31.08
N ASN A 3 -24.20 -58.37 32.14
CA ASN A 3 -24.86 -57.10 32.48
C ASN A 3 -23.89 -56.03 33.01
N THR A 4 -22.86 -56.44 33.75
CA THR A 4 -21.82 -55.53 34.27
C THR A 4 -21.00 -54.89 33.16
N THR A 5 -20.73 -55.62 32.06
CA THR A 5 -19.98 -55.10 30.91
C THR A 5 -20.78 -54.04 30.14
N ILE A 6 -22.10 -54.22 30.03
CA ILE A 6 -23.00 -53.26 29.36
C ILE A 6 -23.08 -51.95 30.14
N VAL A 7 -23.20 -52.02 31.48
CA VAL A 7 -23.23 -50.82 32.33
C VAL A 7 -21.93 -50.03 32.23
N LEU A 8 -20.78 -50.72 32.23
CA LEU A 8 -19.46 -50.09 32.08
C LEU A 8 -19.30 -49.36 30.76
N LEU A 9 -19.78 -49.94 29.65
CA LEU A 9 -19.76 -49.30 28.33
C LEU A 9 -20.60 -48.02 28.29
N ILE A 10 -21.80 -48.04 28.88
CA ILE A 10 -22.69 -46.86 28.92
C ILE A 10 -22.03 -45.71 29.69
N VAL A 11 -21.44 -46.01 30.86
CA VAL A 11 -20.72 -45.01 31.65
C VAL A 11 -19.55 -44.43 30.86
N PHE A 12 -18.78 -45.27 30.17
CA PHE A 12 -17.63 -44.82 29.39
C PHE A 12 -18.04 -43.90 28.23
N VAL A 13 -19.08 -44.26 27.48
CA VAL A 13 -19.63 -43.42 26.40
C VAL A 13 -20.16 -42.09 26.94
N GLY A 14 -20.83 -42.09 28.11
CA GLY A 14 -21.32 -40.88 28.75
C GLY A 14 -20.21 -39.90 29.13
N VAL A 15 -19.13 -40.40 29.74
CA VAL A 15 -17.96 -39.59 30.13
C VAL A 15 -17.24 -39.04 28.89
N LEU A 16 -17.02 -39.86 27.86
CA LEU A 16 -16.41 -39.39 26.61
C LEU A 16 -17.25 -38.30 25.92
N SER A 17 -18.57 -38.47 25.92
CA SER A 17 -19.48 -37.47 25.33
C SER A 17 -19.41 -36.13 26.07
N LEU A 18 -19.34 -36.16 27.40
CA LEU A 18 -19.14 -34.97 28.24
C LEU A 18 -17.79 -34.28 27.99
N LEU A 19 -16.71 -35.06 27.86
CA LEU A 19 -15.38 -34.53 27.56
C LEU A 19 -15.30 -33.92 26.16
N LEU A 20 -15.90 -34.56 25.16
CA LEU A 20 -15.99 -33.99 23.80
C LEU A 20 -16.82 -32.71 23.78
N TYR A 21 -17.90 -32.65 24.55
CA TYR A 21 -18.71 -31.43 24.67
C TYR A 21 -17.93 -30.28 25.31
N SER A 22 -17.23 -30.52 26.42
CA SER A 22 -16.46 -29.47 27.10
C SER A 22 -15.28 -28.98 26.26
N GLN A 23 -14.57 -29.87 25.55
CA GLN A 23 -13.48 -29.49 24.65
C GLN A 23 -13.98 -28.70 23.44
N THR A 24 -15.11 -29.08 22.85
CA THR A 24 -15.69 -28.33 21.73
C THR A 24 -16.18 -26.94 22.16
N ALA A 25 -16.70 -26.80 23.38
CA ALA A 25 -17.05 -25.50 23.94
C ALA A 25 -15.81 -24.59 24.10
N ALA A 26 -14.72 -25.12 24.66
CA ALA A 26 -13.47 -24.36 24.81
C ALA A 26 -12.87 -23.94 23.45
N LEU A 27 -12.85 -24.85 22.46
CA LEU A 27 -12.39 -24.54 21.11
C LEU A 27 -13.23 -23.47 20.41
N ARG A 28 -14.55 -23.48 20.61
CA ARG A 28 -15.44 -22.46 20.08
C ARG A 28 -15.13 -21.09 20.66
N GLU A 29 -14.91 -21.01 21.97
CA GLU A 29 -14.58 -19.73 22.62
C GLU A 29 -13.22 -19.20 22.16
N GLN A 30 -12.19 -20.05 22.03
CA GLN A 30 -10.91 -19.64 21.47
C GLN A 30 -11.05 -19.12 20.02
N ARG A 31 -11.79 -19.84 19.17
CA ARG A 31 -12.05 -19.37 17.79
C ARG A 31 -12.78 -18.04 17.78
N ARG A 32 -13.76 -17.84 18.67
CA ARG A 32 -14.50 -16.59 18.81
C ARG A 32 -13.57 -15.44 19.18
N GLN A 33 -12.67 -15.65 20.15
CA GLN A 33 -11.70 -14.64 20.57
C GLN A 33 -10.70 -14.31 19.44
N VAL A 34 -10.20 -15.30 18.71
CA VAL A 34 -9.33 -15.08 17.55
C VAL A 34 -10.05 -14.27 16.47
N GLN A 35 -11.31 -14.61 16.16
CA GLN A 35 -12.11 -13.87 15.20
C GLN A 35 -12.37 -12.42 15.66
N GLU A 36 -12.70 -12.22 16.93
CA GLU A 36 -12.96 -10.89 17.50
C GLU A 36 -11.69 -10.02 17.49
N MET A 37 -10.54 -10.59 17.86
CA MET A 37 -9.26 -9.89 17.79
C MET A 37 -8.86 -9.54 16.35
N ASN A 38 -9.04 -10.47 15.41
CA ASN A 38 -8.76 -10.21 14.00
C ASN A 38 -9.67 -9.10 13.44
N ALA A 39 -10.96 -9.11 13.78
CA ALA A 39 -11.90 -8.06 13.37
C ALA A 39 -11.53 -6.70 13.98
N LYS A 40 -11.10 -6.66 15.26
CA LYS A 40 -10.62 -5.43 15.90
C LYS A 40 -9.35 -4.91 15.22
N LEU A 41 -8.37 -5.77 14.97
CA LEU A 41 -7.14 -5.43 14.25
C LEU A 41 -7.44 -4.87 12.85
N GLU A 42 -8.34 -5.51 12.11
CA GLU A 42 -8.77 -5.04 10.79
C GLU A 42 -9.43 -3.66 10.87
N SER A 43 -10.32 -3.44 11.85
CA SER A 43 -10.99 -2.15 12.04
C SER A 43 -10.01 -1.01 12.41
N ILE A 44 -9.04 -1.29 13.29
CA ILE A 44 -8.01 -0.34 13.70
C ILE A 44 -7.09 -0.04 12.51
N SER A 45 -6.64 -1.07 11.80
CA SER A 45 -5.81 -0.92 10.61
C SER A 45 -6.48 -0.04 9.55
N LYS A 46 -7.77 -0.26 9.25
CA LYS A 46 -8.55 0.58 8.33
C LYS A 46 -8.70 2.02 8.82
N THR A 47 -8.93 2.24 10.11
CA THR A 47 -9.08 3.59 10.66
C THR A 47 -7.77 4.35 10.56
N THR A 48 -6.66 3.71 10.92
CA THR A 48 -5.32 4.29 10.84
C THR A 48 -4.93 4.60 9.39
N SER A 49 -5.24 3.71 8.44
CA SER A 49 -4.91 3.96 7.03
C SER A 49 -5.68 5.13 6.45
N LEU A 50 -6.96 5.31 6.81
CA LEU A 50 -7.76 6.46 6.39
C LEU A 50 -7.27 7.78 7.02
N ASP A 51 -6.85 7.76 8.29
CA ASP A 51 -6.26 8.94 8.94
C ASP A 51 -4.94 9.37 8.27
N LEU A 52 -4.06 8.40 7.97
CA LEU A 52 -2.81 8.64 7.25
C LEU A 52 -3.05 9.17 5.83
N GLN A 53 -4.00 8.59 5.09
CA GLN A 53 -4.39 9.09 3.79
C GLN A 53 -4.98 10.50 3.87
N GLY A 54 -5.79 10.80 4.90
CA GLY A 54 -6.34 12.13 5.14
C GLY A 54 -5.26 13.18 5.43
N LYS A 55 -4.25 12.83 6.22
CA LYS A 55 -3.07 13.68 6.47
C LYS A 55 -2.25 13.89 5.20
N CYS A 56 -2.03 12.83 4.43
CA CYS A 56 -1.36 12.90 3.14
C CYS A 56 -2.08 13.84 2.17
N ALA A 57 -3.41 13.71 2.05
CA ALA A 57 -4.21 14.57 1.17
C ALA A 57 -4.08 16.06 1.53
N LYS A 58 -4.13 16.40 2.82
CA LYS A 58 -3.96 17.79 3.28
C LYS A 58 -2.58 18.33 2.92
N GLN A 59 -1.53 17.57 3.22
CA GLN A 59 -0.14 17.99 2.96
C GLN A 59 0.15 18.09 1.47
N ALA A 60 -0.32 17.13 0.67
CA ALA A 60 -0.22 17.19 -0.79
C ALA A 60 -0.93 18.43 -1.35
N GLN A 61 -2.12 18.75 -0.85
CA GLN A 61 -2.86 19.94 -1.27
C GLN A 61 -2.10 21.24 -0.94
N GLU A 62 -1.51 21.35 0.25
CA GLU A 62 -0.70 22.49 0.65
C GLU A 62 0.58 22.62 -0.19
N ALA A 63 1.30 21.51 -0.37
CA ALA A 63 2.51 21.46 -1.20
C ALA A 63 2.22 21.80 -2.67
N PHE A 64 1.09 21.32 -3.21
CA PHE A 64 0.66 21.59 -4.58
C PHE A 64 0.43 23.09 -4.79
N LYS A 65 -0.37 23.72 -3.93
CA LYS A 65 -0.69 25.15 -4.01
C LYS A 65 0.54 26.05 -3.94
N LEU A 66 1.56 25.64 -3.20
CA LEU A 66 2.79 26.41 -3.03
C LEU A 66 3.72 26.33 -4.25
N ARG A 67 3.74 25.19 -4.95
CA ARG A 67 4.79 24.88 -5.94
C ARG A 67 4.33 24.88 -7.38
N TYR A 68 3.04 24.64 -7.62
CA TYR A 68 2.53 24.39 -8.95
C TYR A 68 1.54 25.46 -9.42
N PRO A 69 1.52 25.77 -10.73
CA PRO A 69 0.54 26.69 -11.27
C PRO A 69 -0.87 26.11 -11.20
N GLU A 70 -1.89 26.97 -11.19
CA GLU A 70 -3.31 26.57 -11.13
C GLU A 70 -3.75 25.63 -12.28
N ARG A 71 -3.01 25.60 -13.38
CA ARG A 71 -3.30 24.74 -14.55
C ARG A 71 -2.72 23.33 -14.43
N ALA A 72 -1.97 23.03 -13.37
CA ALA A 72 -1.56 21.68 -13.06
C ALA A 72 -2.72 20.91 -12.40
N SER A 73 -2.65 19.58 -12.45
CA SER A 73 -3.51 18.68 -11.68
C SER A 73 -2.63 17.80 -10.80
N PHE A 74 -3.14 17.34 -9.67
CA PHE A 74 -2.43 16.36 -8.85
C PHE A 74 -3.35 15.29 -8.29
N GLU A 75 -2.76 14.14 -8.02
CA GLU A 75 -3.33 13.04 -7.24
C GLU A 75 -2.36 12.71 -6.10
N ASN A 76 -2.87 12.21 -4.98
CA ASN A 76 -2.05 11.88 -3.82
C ASN A 76 -2.33 10.46 -3.31
N HIS A 77 -1.27 9.81 -2.82
CA HIS A 77 -1.32 8.46 -2.32
C HIS A 77 -0.35 8.30 -1.15
N TYR A 78 -0.85 7.82 -0.01
CA TYR A 78 0.01 7.42 1.10
C TYR A 78 0.46 5.98 0.91
N ASN A 79 1.76 5.81 0.60
CA ASN A 79 2.36 4.50 0.48
C ASN A 79 2.77 3.98 1.86
N THR A 80 2.06 2.96 2.34
CA THR A 80 2.28 2.38 3.67
C THR A 80 3.62 1.65 3.81
N LYS A 81 4.17 1.09 2.71
CA LYS A 81 5.44 0.37 2.72
C LYS A 81 6.62 1.32 2.89
N LEU A 82 6.55 2.47 2.24
CA LEU A 82 7.58 3.50 2.28
C LEU A 82 7.35 4.55 3.38
N ASP A 83 6.20 4.49 4.07
CA ASP A 83 5.75 5.50 5.04
C ASP A 83 5.84 6.93 4.47
N LYS A 84 5.36 7.11 3.24
CA LYS A 84 5.51 8.35 2.48
C LYS A 84 4.20 8.77 1.81
N CYS A 85 3.99 10.08 1.77
CA CYS A 85 2.89 10.68 1.02
C CYS A 85 3.40 11.11 -0.35
N PHE A 86 3.06 10.34 -1.38
CA PHE A 86 3.40 10.71 -2.75
C PHE A 86 2.30 11.55 -3.37
N MET A 87 2.72 12.51 -4.18
CA MET A 87 1.89 13.36 -5.00
C MET A 87 2.34 13.19 -6.44
N GLN A 88 1.43 12.73 -7.30
CA GLN A 88 1.63 12.75 -8.74
C GLN A 88 1.09 14.07 -9.27
N VAL A 89 1.97 14.91 -9.79
CA VAL A 89 1.58 16.18 -10.41
C VAL A 89 1.71 16.04 -11.91
N ALA A 90 0.66 16.38 -12.64
CA ALA A 90 0.68 16.47 -14.09
C ALA A 90 0.40 17.89 -14.53
N TYR A 91 1.18 18.42 -15.46
CA TYR A 91 0.90 19.70 -16.09
C TYR A 91 1.22 19.65 -17.58
N VAL A 92 0.39 20.34 -18.35
CA VAL A 92 0.49 20.44 -19.80
C VAL A 92 0.67 21.89 -20.17
N ASP A 93 1.67 22.16 -20.99
CA ASP A 93 1.88 23.47 -21.58
C ASP A 93 1.97 23.39 -23.11
N LYS A 94 2.28 24.52 -23.75
CA LYS A 94 2.40 24.59 -25.22
C LYS A 94 3.63 23.85 -25.78
N TYR A 95 4.55 23.45 -24.91
CA TYR A 95 5.80 22.79 -25.24
C TYR A 95 5.77 21.30 -24.93
N GLY A 96 4.89 20.82 -24.05
CA GLY A 96 4.86 19.42 -23.70
C GLY A 96 3.91 19.05 -22.57
N VAL A 97 4.10 17.81 -22.12
CA VAL A 97 3.48 17.24 -20.91
C VAL A 97 4.60 16.91 -19.94
N SER A 98 4.41 17.25 -18.68
CA SER A 98 5.31 16.80 -17.61
C SER A 98 4.51 16.20 -16.47
N VAL A 99 5.07 15.14 -15.89
CA VAL A 99 4.51 14.46 -14.73
C VAL A 99 5.62 14.16 -13.73
N ASP A 100 5.42 14.64 -12.50
CA ASP A 100 6.33 14.48 -11.38
C ASP A 100 5.71 13.59 -10.31
N ILE A 101 6.51 12.72 -9.69
CA ILE A 101 6.15 11.99 -8.47
C ILE A 101 7.00 12.55 -7.33
N ILE A 102 6.35 13.14 -6.35
CA ILE A 102 6.99 13.90 -5.27
C ILE A 102 6.52 13.44 -3.92
N ASP A 103 7.43 13.36 -2.95
CA ASP A 103 7.03 13.27 -1.55
C ASP A 103 6.50 14.63 -1.08
N ALA A 104 5.23 14.69 -0.69
CA ALA A 104 4.56 15.93 -0.28
C ALA A 104 5.18 16.56 0.98
N PHE A 105 5.81 15.76 1.86
CA PHE A 105 6.44 16.26 3.09
C PHE A 105 7.86 16.75 2.83
N GLU A 106 8.69 15.92 2.21
CA GLU A 106 10.09 16.26 1.97
C GLU A 106 10.26 17.17 0.75
N GLY A 107 9.28 17.18 -0.15
CA GLY A 107 9.31 17.92 -1.39
C GLY A 107 10.31 17.38 -2.41
N LYS A 108 10.75 16.13 -2.28
CA LYS A 108 11.74 15.50 -3.16
C LYS A 108 11.07 14.81 -4.35
N ASN A 109 11.68 14.94 -5.52
CA ASN A 109 11.30 14.22 -6.74
C ASN A 109 11.83 12.78 -6.75
N TYR A 110 10.92 11.84 -6.97
CA TYR A 110 11.15 10.41 -7.08
C TYR A 110 11.02 9.90 -8.51
N ALA A 111 10.15 10.50 -9.31
CA ALA A 111 10.06 10.20 -10.72
C ALA A 111 9.67 11.43 -11.51
N VAL A 112 10.19 11.57 -12.72
CA VAL A 112 9.87 12.65 -13.65
C VAL A 112 9.70 12.06 -15.04
N TYR A 113 8.61 12.42 -15.68
CA TYR A 113 8.34 12.16 -17.09
C TYR A 113 8.11 13.50 -17.77
N THR A 114 8.84 13.78 -18.85
CA THR A 114 8.67 14.99 -19.64
C THR A 114 8.65 14.62 -21.11
N ALA A 115 7.61 15.04 -21.81
CA ALA A 115 7.40 14.75 -23.22
C ALA A 115 7.20 16.05 -23.99
N VAL A 116 8.16 16.38 -24.87
CA VAL A 116 8.18 17.65 -25.60
C VAL A 116 7.49 17.51 -26.95
N PHE A 117 6.60 18.44 -27.29
CA PHE A 117 5.96 18.53 -28.60
C PHE A 117 6.89 19.26 -29.59
N GLU A 118 7.49 18.53 -30.53
CA GLU A 118 8.20 19.17 -31.65
C GLU A 118 7.22 19.66 -32.72
N LYS A 119 7.29 20.96 -33.06
CA LYS A 119 6.50 21.53 -34.15
C LYS A 119 6.82 20.82 -35.48
N GLY A 120 5.79 20.24 -36.10
CA GLY A 120 5.86 19.70 -37.45
C GLY A 120 6.50 18.32 -37.61
N LYS A 121 6.97 17.68 -36.51
CA LYS A 121 7.66 16.38 -36.60
C LYS A 121 6.90 15.19 -36.01
N GLY A 122 5.77 15.40 -35.31
CA GLY A 122 4.93 14.31 -34.77
C GLY A 122 5.60 13.43 -33.69
N SER A 123 6.92 13.44 -33.58
CA SER A 123 7.69 12.68 -32.60
C SER A 123 7.90 13.50 -31.33
N GLN A 124 7.62 12.85 -30.20
CA GLN A 124 7.70 13.42 -28.86
C GLN A 124 9.04 12.97 -28.23
N LEU A 125 9.94 13.90 -27.92
CA LEU A 125 11.12 13.54 -27.12
C LEU A 125 10.63 13.32 -25.68
N ALA A 126 10.69 12.07 -25.21
CA ALA A 126 10.32 11.69 -23.86
C ALA A 126 11.58 11.47 -23.01
N LEU A 127 11.79 12.34 -22.03
CA LEU A 127 12.76 12.13 -20.95
C LEU A 127 12.03 11.53 -19.76
N CYS A 128 12.56 10.44 -19.23
CA CYS A 128 11.94 9.73 -18.12
C CYS A 128 13.01 9.23 -17.16
N ASN A 129 12.88 9.60 -15.89
CA ASN A 129 13.76 9.13 -14.83
C ASN A 129 12.92 8.70 -13.64
N VAL A 130 13.06 7.45 -13.22
CA VAL A 130 12.43 6.91 -12.03
C VAL A 130 13.53 6.49 -11.06
N LYS A 131 13.61 7.13 -9.90
CA LYS A 131 14.41 6.65 -8.77
C LYS A 131 13.75 5.39 -8.25
N LEU A 132 14.49 4.36 -7.87
CA LEU A 132 13.94 3.13 -7.30
C LEU A 132 14.32 3.07 -5.82
N PRO A 133 13.38 2.80 -4.89
CA PRO A 133 13.74 2.58 -3.51
C PRO A 133 14.72 1.41 -3.43
N SER A 134 15.74 1.56 -2.59
CA SER A 134 16.94 0.72 -2.51
C SER A 134 16.68 -0.72 -2.04
N ASP A 135 15.41 -1.09 -1.86
CA ASP A 135 14.94 -2.18 -1.01
C ASP A 135 14.30 -3.30 -1.84
N ALA A 136 14.59 -3.39 -3.14
CA ALA A 136 14.19 -4.51 -3.99
C ALA A 136 14.78 -5.87 -3.52
N HIS A 137 15.71 -5.84 -2.56
CA HIS A 137 16.15 -6.98 -1.77
C HIS A 137 15.95 -6.62 -0.30
N GLY A 138 14.89 -7.15 0.30
CA GLY A 138 14.43 -6.75 1.61
C GLY A 138 15.47 -6.94 2.70
N GLU A 139 15.81 -5.86 3.39
CA GLU A 139 15.93 -5.78 4.86
C GLU A 139 16.06 -4.31 5.23
N PHE A 140 15.14 -3.82 6.07
CA PHE A 140 15.05 -2.46 6.58
C PHE A 140 16.40 -2.00 7.18
N THR A 141 17.26 -1.37 6.38
CA THR A 141 18.44 -0.67 6.88
C THR A 141 18.15 0.82 6.90
N LYS A 142 18.17 1.39 8.10
CA LYS A 142 17.89 2.78 8.47
C LYS A 142 18.97 3.77 8.01
N LEU A 143 19.57 3.54 6.85
CA LEU A 143 20.60 4.35 6.23
C LEU A 143 20.08 4.71 4.83
N LEU A 144 19.86 6.01 4.60
CA LEU A 144 19.41 6.66 3.36
C LEU A 144 19.34 5.74 2.13
N PRO A 145 18.14 5.48 1.55
CA PRO A 145 18.03 4.60 0.39
C PRO A 145 18.90 5.13 -0.76
N SER A 146 19.81 4.28 -1.25
CA SER A 146 20.58 4.53 -2.46
C SER A 146 19.65 4.30 -3.66
N PHE A 147 19.16 5.37 -4.27
CA PHE A 147 18.24 5.23 -5.39
C PHE A 147 18.98 4.85 -6.67
N GLU A 148 18.66 3.69 -7.26
CA GLU A 148 19.00 3.40 -8.65
C GLU A 148 18.06 4.21 -9.55
N THR A 149 18.60 4.88 -10.58
CA THR A 149 17.77 5.61 -11.55
C THR A 149 17.53 4.73 -12.76
N LYS A 150 16.26 4.47 -13.06
CA LYS A 150 15.86 3.74 -14.26
C LYS A 150 15.29 4.71 -15.28
N GLU A 151 15.87 4.69 -16.48
CA GLU A 151 15.31 5.37 -17.64
C GLU A 151 14.12 4.59 -18.19
N CYS A 152 13.12 5.29 -18.72
CA CYS A 152 12.01 4.67 -19.43
C CYS A 152 11.79 5.33 -20.80
N VAL A 153 11.29 4.57 -21.77
CA VAL A 153 11.19 5.05 -23.17
C VAL A 153 9.78 5.51 -23.54
N SER A 154 8.80 5.33 -22.66
CA SER A 154 7.41 5.67 -22.95
C SER A 154 6.62 6.01 -21.70
N ARG A 155 5.48 6.69 -21.90
CA ARG A 155 4.55 7.01 -20.81
C ARG A 155 4.03 5.77 -20.09
N SER A 156 3.69 4.73 -20.85
CA SER A 156 3.20 3.46 -20.31
C SER A 156 4.23 2.79 -19.41
N GLN A 157 5.52 2.83 -19.77
CA GLN A 157 6.58 2.31 -18.90
C GLN A 157 6.77 3.15 -17.64
N PHE A 158 6.66 4.48 -17.74
CA PHE A 158 6.70 5.37 -16.57
C PHE A 158 5.58 5.01 -15.60
N ASP A 159 4.33 4.96 -16.08
CA ASP A 159 3.16 4.67 -15.26
C ASP A 159 3.26 3.29 -14.60
N ALA A 160 3.78 2.29 -15.32
CA ALA A 160 4.00 0.95 -14.75
C ALA A 160 5.03 0.95 -13.61
N LEU A 161 6.14 1.69 -13.75
CA LEU A 161 7.16 1.81 -12.71
C LEU A 161 6.63 2.61 -11.50
N VAL A 162 5.95 3.72 -11.76
CA VAL A 162 5.38 4.56 -10.71
C VAL A 162 4.33 3.80 -9.90
N ASN A 163 3.42 3.10 -10.57
CA ASN A 163 2.40 2.33 -9.87
C ASN A 163 3.02 1.26 -9.00
N LYS A 164 3.96 0.47 -9.55
CA LYS A 164 4.62 -0.61 -8.83
C LYS A 164 5.37 -0.16 -7.57
N TYR A 165 6.06 0.98 -7.62
CA TYR A 165 6.97 1.39 -6.54
C TYR A 165 6.40 2.47 -5.61
N TYR A 166 5.42 3.26 -6.07
CA TYR A 166 4.96 4.44 -5.34
C TYR A 166 3.45 4.47 -5.07
N MET A 167 2.62 3.85 -5.92
CA MET A 167 1.15 3.93 -5.81
C MET A 167 0.45 2.64 -5.33
N GLU A 168 1.21 1.61 -4.97
CA GLU A 168 0.74 0.36 -4.34
C GLU A 168 0.97 0.31 -2.82
#